data_AF-A0A239IXI6-F1
#
_entry.id   AF-A0A239IXI6-F1
#
_cell.length_a   1.000
_cell.length_b   1.000
_cell.length_c   1.000
_cell.angle_alpha   90.00
_cell.angle_beta   90.00
_cell.angle_gamma   90.00
#
_symmetry.space_group_name_H-M   'P 1'
#
loop_
_entity.id
_entity.type
_entity.pdbx_description
1 polymer ?
#
loop_
_entity_poly.entity_id
_entity_poly.type
_entity_poly.pdbx_seq_one_letter_code
_entity_poly.pdbx_strand_id
1 'polypeptide(L)'
;MAFPDTNQGKRFIRMDQATIVARQEAQATLTTFKKRLRDLLNLKLPTTDRDPLQLAPRTLELEDEAILDLVEFFNVTEEAHAEGLRYAEVRAHASKAAEQAARIAGVLTLFEDQKATCVSRRHMSIAINLTNFYLEEALRVFAAGTVPKHMQEAERLRVWLRDMWEEEFVDVSAVAQRGPNALRSADRVKQLFAVLKEYGWLRKVEGSHIISGRKSRRAYQVVRG
;
A
#
# COMPACT_ATOMS: atom_id res chain seq x y z
N MET A 1 8.95 -3.47 -5.83
CA MET A 1 8.40 -2.37 -4.98
C MET A 1 7.21 -1.79 -5.71
N ALA A 2 6.00 -1.84 -5.12
CA ALA A 2 4.74 -1.43 -5.77
C ALA A 2 4.15 -0.15 -5.15
N PHE A 3 5.00 0.79 -4.73
CA PHE A 3 4.60 2.19 -4.85
C PHE A 3 4.90 2.58 -6.29
N PRO A 4 3.93 3.09 -7.07
CA PRO A 4 4.30 3.74 -8.31
C PRO A 4 5.33 4.82 -7.92
N ASP A 5 6.46 4.83 -8.61
CA ASP A 5 7.48 5.83 -8.39
C ASP A 5 6.82 7.21 -8.31
N THR A 6 7.27 8.02 -7.35
CA THR A 6 6.69 9.34 -7.21
C THR A 6 6.80 10.08 -8.54
N ASN A 7 5.64 10.39 -9.11
CA ASN A 7 5.57 11.21 -10.30
C ASN A 7 5.73 12.70 -9.94
N GLN A 8 5.97 13.04 -8.67
CA GLN A 8 6.29 14.41 -8.26
C GLN A 8 7.60 14.86 -8.94
N GLY A 9 7.58 16.02 -9.61
CA GLY A 9 8.70 16.51 -10.42
C GLY A 9 8.87 15.81 -11.77
N LYS A 10 8.08 14.77 -12.09
CA LYS A 10 8.10 14.03 -13.37
C LYS A 10 6.85 14.22 -14.24
N ARG A 11 5.83 14.95 -13.75
CA ARG A 11 4.55 15.24 -14.44
C ARG A 11 4.68 16.40 -15.45
N PHE A 12 5.59 16.29 -16.40
CA PHE A 12 5.67 17.27 -17.48
C PHE A 12 4.47 17.14 -18.42
N ILE A 13 3.79 18.25 -18.70
CA ILE A 13 2.74 18.29 -19.72
C ILE A 13 3.44 18.32 -21.07
N ARG A 14 3.25 17.28 -21.87
CA ARG A 14 3.72 17.20 -23.25
C ARG A 14 2.53 17.29 -24.21
N MET A 15 2.77 17.87 -25.39
CA MET A 15 1.80 18.03 -26.48
C MET A 15 2.35 17.52 -27.81
N ASP A 16 3.32 16.61 -27.78
CA ASP A 16 3.78 15.91 -28.97
C ASP A 16 2.70 14.95 -29.48
N GLN A 17 2.82 14.55 -30.76
CA GLN A 17 1.83 13.72 -31.43
C GLN A 17 1.58 12.38 -30.72
N ALA A 18 2.62 11.73 -30.17
CA ALA A 18 2.46 10.45 -29.49
C ALA A 18 1.67 10.61 -28.19
N THR A 19 1.94 11.67 -27.41
CA THR A 19 1.16 11.99 -26.21
C THR A 19 -0.30 12.31 -26.54
N ILE A 20 -0.56 13.00 -27.66
CA ILE A 20 -1.94 13.31 -28.10
C ILE A 20 -2.69 12.04 -28.47
N VAL A 21 -2.08 11.15 -29.26
CA VAL A 21 -2.67 9.86 -29.65
C VAL A 21 -2.98 9.00 -28.42
N ALA A 22 -2.01 8.85 -27.50
CA ALA A 22 -2.21 8.07 -26.28
C ALA A 22 -3.36 8.63 -25.40
N ARG A 23 -3.52 9.96 -25.34
CA ARG A 23 -4.66 10.59 -24.65
C ARG A 23 -5.99 10.32 -25.35
N GLN A 24 -6.02 10.35 -26.68
CA GLN A 24 -7.24 10.04 -27.44
C GLN A 24 -7.67 8.59 -27.26
N GLU A 25 -6.72 7.65 -27.29
CA GLU A 25 -6.96 6.23 -27.00
C GLU A 25 -7.48 6.04 -25.57
N ALA A 26 -6.82 6.63 -24.57
CA ALA A 26 -7.26 6.57 -23.17
C ALA A 26 -8.68 7.17 -22.99
N GLN A 27 -8.98 8.27 -23.69
CA GLN A 27 -10.30 8.89 -23.66
C GLN A 27 -11.36 7.98 -24.30
N ALA A 28 -11.04 7.29 -25.39
CA ALA A 28 -11.92 6.31 -26.02
C ALA A 28 -12.19 5.13 -25.07
N THR A 29 -11.16 4.56 -24.44
CA THR A 29 -11.29 3.48 -23.44
C THR A 29 -12.16 3.91 -22.26
N LEU A 30 -11.93 5.10 -21.71
CA LEU A 30 -12.75 5.66 -20.62
C LEU A 30 -14.21 5.85 -21.03
N THR A 31 -14.45 6.24 -22.28
CA THR A 31 -15.81 6.41 -22.82
C THR A 31 -16.53 5.06 -22.88
N THR A 32 -15.86 4.02 -23.37
CA THR A 32 -16.40 2.64 -23.38
C THR A 32 -16.70 2.14 -21.97
N PHE A 33 -15.76 2.31 -21.04
CA PHE A 33 -15.95 1.93 -19.64
C PHE A 33 -17.14 2.64 -18.99
N LYS A 34 -17.24 3.97 -19.16
CA LYS A 34 -18.35 4.77 -18.63
C LYS A 34 -19.70 4.37 -19.23
N LYS A 35 -19.71 4.05 -20.52
CA LYS A 35 -20.91 3.52 -21.19
C LYS A 35 -21.33 2.21 -20.54
N ARG A 36 -20.41 1.25 -20.38
CA ARG A 36 -20.70 -0.04 -19.76
C ARG A 36 -21.23 0.12 -18.33
N LEU A 37 -20.62 0.97 -17.52
CA LEU A 37 -21.08 1.25 -16.17
C LEU A 37 -22.50 1.84 -16.17
N ARG A 38 -22.79 2.79 -17.08
CA ARG A 38 -24.13 3.36 -17.23
C ARG A 38 -25.16 2.30 -17.64
N ASP A 39 -24.80 1.43 -18.58
CA ASP A 39 -25.68 0.36 -19.04
C ASP A 39 -26.04 -0.58 -17.88
N LEU A 40 -25.07 -0.93 -17.02
CA LEU A 40 -25.29 -1.74 -15.82
C LEU A 40 -26.14 -1.04 -14.75
N LEU A 41 -25.92 0.25 -14.51
CA LEU A 41 -26.68 1.03 -13.52
C LEU A 41 -28.14 1.27 -13.93
N ASN A 42 -28.42 1.28 -15.24
CA ASN A 42 -29.77 1.45 -15.78
C ASN A 42 -30.55 0.13 -15.88
N LEU A 43 -29.97 -0.99 -15.46
CA LEU A 43 -30.65 -2.27 -15.49
C LEU A 43 -31.80 -2.29 -14.51
N LYS A 44 -32.92 -2.84 -14.97
CA LYS A 44 -33.98 -3.25 -14.06
C LYS A 44 -33.43 -4.38 -13.19
N LEU A 45 -33.39 -4.14 -11.88
CA LEU A 45 -32.95 -5.13 -10.92
C LEU A 45 -33.92 -6.32 -10.93
N PRO A 46 -33.43 -7.56 -10.86
CA PRO A 46 -34.29 -8.73 -10.73
C PRO A 46 -34.92 -8.71 -9.34
N THR A 47 -36.24 -8.58 -9.28
CA THR A 47 -37.02 -8.60 -8.04
C THR A 47 -38.05 -9.71 -8.09
N THR A 48 -38.58 -10.10 -6.94
CA THR A 48 -39.68 -11.08 -6.89
C THR A 48 -40.99 -10.45 -7.38
N ASP A 49 -41.90 -11.27 -7.92
CA ASP A 49 -43.24 -10.81 -8.31
C ASP A 49 -44.11 -10.40 -7.10
N ARG A 50 -43.77 -10.89 -5.91
CA ARG A 50 -44.51 -10.66 -4.66
C ARG A 50 -44.07 -9.40 -3.93
N ASP A 51 -42.79 -9.05 -4.04
CA ASP A 51 -42.22 -7.88 -3.38
C ASP A 51 -41.16 -7.21 -4.29
N PRO A 52 -41.44 -6.00 -4.82
CA PRO A 52 -40.51 -5.25 -5.65
C PRO A 52 -39.31 -4.69 -4.87
N LEU A 53 -39.30 -4.77 -3.53
CA LEU A 53 -38.15 -4.42 -2.69
C LEU A 53 -37.22 -5.62 -2.42
N GLN A 54 -37.64 -6.84 -2.76
CA GLN A 54 -36.83 -8.04 -2.59
C GLN A 54 -36.13 -8.43 -3.89
N LEU A 55 -34.79 -8.46 -3.86
CA LEU A 55 -33.99 -8.93 -4.99
C LEU A 55 -34.10 -10.45 -5.17
N ALA A 56 -34.15 -10.88 -6.44
CA ALA A 56 -34.16 -12.28 -6.86
C ALA A 56 -33.06 -12.54 -7.90
N PRO A 57 -31.77 -12.37 -7.56
CA PRO A 57 -30.68 -12.59 -8.50
C PRO A 57 -30.58 -14.07 -8.86
N ARG A 58 -30.22 -14.35 -10.12
CA ARG A 58 -29.88 -15.71 -10.55
C ARG A 58 -28.51 -16.12 -9.97
N THR A 59 -28.33 -17.42 -9.78
CA THR A 59 -26.99 -17.99 -9.53
C THR A 59 -26.11 -17.80 -10.76
N LEU A 60 -24.86 -17.42 -10.53
CA LEU A 60 -23.80 -17.40 -11.55
C LEU A 60 -22.90 -18.58 -11.25
N GLU A 61 -22.98 -19.61 -12.08
CA GLU A 61 -22.22 -20.85 -11.87
C GLU A 61 -20.73 -20.63 -12.18
N LEU A 62 -19.88 -21.58 -11.80
CA LEU A 62 -18.48 -21.63 -12.22
C LEU A 62 -18.33 -22.74 -13.27
N GLU A 63 -17.58 -22.48 -14.34
CA GLU A 63 -17.15 -23.57 -15.23
C GLU A 63 -16.22 -24.54 -14.49
N ASP A 64 -16.19 -25.81 -14.89
CA ASP A 64 -15.36 -26.85 -14.24
C ASP A 64 -13.88 -26.44 -14.15
N GLU A 65 -13.33 -25.85 -15.22
CA GLU A 65 -11.95 -25.38 -15.21
C GLU A 65 -11.74 -24.19 -14.26
N ALA A 66 -12.75 -23.31 -14.09
CA ALA A 66 -12.69 -22.22 -13.12
C ALA A 66 -12.75 -22.74 -11.68
N ILE A 67 -13.51 -23.81 -11.43
CA ILE A 67 -13.55 -24.48 -10.12
C ILE A 67 -12.18 -25.07 -9.80
N LEU A 68 -11.55 -25.76 -10.75
CA LEU A 68 -10.22 -26.35 -10.56
C LEU A 68 -9.17 -25.29 -10.22
N ASP A 69 -9.12 -24.20 -10.99
CA ASP A 69 -8.18 -23.09 -10.72
C ASP A 69 -8.46 -22.45 -9.33
N LEU A 70 -9.72 -22.33 -8.93
CA LEU A 70 -10.10 -21.78 -7.63
C LEU A 70 -9.72 -22.70 -6.46
N VAL A 71 -9.92 -24.01 -6.61
CA VAL A 71 -9.54 -25.03 -5.62
C VAL A 71 -8.02 -25.08 -5.45
N GLU A 72 -7.27 -25.08 -6.56
CA GLU A 72 -5.81 -25.01 -6.51
C GLU A 72 -5.35 -23.75 -5.77
N PHE A 73 -5.93 -22.60 -6.12
CA PHE A 73 -5.62 -21.34 -5.45
C PHE A 73 -5.94 -21.38 -3.95
N PHE A 74 -7.09 -21.92 -3.56
CA PHE A 74 -7.47 -22.11 -2.16
C PHE A 74 -6.41 -22.91 -1.41
N ASN A 75 -6.03 -24.09 -1.92
CA ASN A 75 -5.06 -24.96 -1.27
C ASN A 75 -3.70 -24.28 -1.09
N VAL A 76 -3.20 -23.58 -2.12
CA VAL A 76 -1.94 -22.83 -2.04
C VAL A 76 -2.02 -21.73 -0.98
N THR A 77 -3.13 -20.98 -0.94
CA THR A 77 -3.28 -19.91 0.06
C THR A 77 -3.44 -20.45 1.48
N GLU A 78 -4.14 -21.58 1.64
CA GLU A 78 -4.35 -22.27 2.91
C GLU A 78 -3.02 -22.71 3.52
N GLU A 79 -2.19 -23.37 2.72
CA GLU A 79 -0.84 -23.76 3.15
C GLU A 79 -0.01 -22.52 3.52
N ALA A 80 -0.05 -21.47 2.70
CA ALA A 80 0.81 -20.30 2.86
C ALA A 80 0.52 -19.44 4.10
N HIS A 81 -0.62 -19.60 4.77
CA HIS A 81 -0.97 -18.82 5.98
C HIS A 81 -0.75 -19.55 7.32
N ALA A 82 -0.22 -20.78 7.28
CA ALA A 82 0.21 -21.47 8.49
C ALA A 82 1.33 -20.71 9.23
N GLU A 83 1.58 -21.08 10.48
CA GLU A 83 2.59 -20.42 11.32
C GLU A 83 4.00 -20.45 10.71
N GLY A 84 4.67 -19.29 10.73
CA GLY A 84 6.01 -19.12 10.15
C GLY A 84 6.07 -19.03 8.63
N LEU A 85 4.93 -19.14 7.93
CA LEU A 85 4.87 -19.05 6.46
C LEU A 85 4.49 -17.65 5.98
N ARG A 86 4.52 -17.47 4.65
CA ARG A 86 4.45 -16.18 3.95
C ARG A 86 3.30 -15.29 4.42
N TYR A 87 2.12 -15.86 4.65
CA TYR A 87 0.91 -15.12 5.01
C TYR A 87 0.49 -15.28 6.48
N ALA A 88 1.38 -15.80 7.35
CA ALA A 88 1.09 -15.97 8.78
C ALA A 88 0.60 -14.69 9.47
N GLU A 89 1.21 -13.55 9.13
CA GLU A 89 0.88 -12.23 9.68
C GLU A 89 -0.41 -11.63 9.10
N VAL A 90 -0.92 -12.19 8.00
CA VAL A 90 -2.15 -11.73 7.32
C VAL A 90 -3.16 -12.85 7.13
N ARG A 91 -3.18 -13.84 8.05
CA ARG A 91 -4.09 -15.00 8.02
C ARG A 91 -5.54 -14.66 7.70
N ALA A 92 -6.08 -13.62 8.33
CA ALA A 92 -7.47 -13.22 8.11
C ALA A 92 -7.78 -12.77 6.66
N HIS A 93 -6.77 -12.30 5.93
CA HIS A 93 -6.87 -11.96 4.51
C HIS A 93 -6.65 -13.21 3.64
N ALA A 94 -5.61 -13.99 3.95
CA ALA A 94 -5.27 -15.21 3.22
C ALA A 94 -6.39 -16.26 3.26
N SER A 95 -7.00 -16.48 4.43
CA SER A 95 -8.08 -17.46 4.59
C SER A 95 -9.35 -17.12 3.81
N LYS A 96 -9.48 -15.88 3.32
CA LYS A 96 -10.62 -15.41 2.51
C LYS A 96 -10.24 -15.19 1.05
N ALA A 97 -8.99 -15.46 0.66
CA ALA A 97 -8.48 -15.12 -0.65
C ALA A 97 -9.27 -15.79 -1.77
N ALA A 98 -9.49 -17.10 -1.69
CA ALA A 98 -10.27 -17.82 -2.70
C ALA A 98 -11.69 -17.27 -2.83
N GLU A 99 -12.38 -17.00 -1.71
CA GLU A 99 -13.71 -16.39 -1.74
C GLU A 99 -13.68 -15.01 -2.44
N GLN A 100 -12.67 -14.18 -2.17
CA GLN A 100 -12.51 -12.88 -2.84
C GLN A 100 -12.22 -13.05 -4.34
N ALA A 101 -11.39 -14.02 -4.72
CA ALA A 101 -11.13 -14.31 -6.13
C ALA A 101 -12.42 -14.71 -6.86
N ALA A 102 -13.25 -15.57 -6.28
CA ALA A 102 -14.54 -15.94 -6.86
C ALA A 102 -15.47 -14.73 -7.03
N ARG A 103 -15.55 -13.86 -6.01
CA ARG A 103 -16.36 -12.62 -6.08
C ARG A 103 -15.87 -11.67 -7.16
N ILE A 104 -14.56 -11.44 -7.26
CA ILE A 104 -13.96 -10.59 -8.30
C ILE A 104 -14.22 -11.21 -9.68
N ALA A 105 -14.07 -12.52 -9.84
CA ALA A 105 -14.33 -13.21 -11.10
C ALA A 105 -15.79 -13.05 -11.55
N GLY A 106 -16.74 -13.15 -10.62
CA GLY A 106 -18.16 -12.90 -10.88
C GLY A 106 -18.43 -11.45 -11.32
N VAL A 107 -17.80 -10.47 -10.65
CA VAL A 107 -17.90 -9.06 -11.05
C VAL A 107 -17.34 -8.83 -12.45
N LEU A 108 -16.15 -9.35 -12.75
CA LEU A 108 -15.53 -9.21 -14.07
C LEU A 108 -16.39 -9.86 -15.16
N THR A 109 -16.92 -11.05 -14.90
CA THR A 109 -17.80 -11.80 -15.80
C THR A 109 -19.04 -10.97 -16.14
N LEU A 110 -19.77 -10.50 -15.13
CA LEU A 110 -21.00 -9.71 -15.34
C LEU A 110 -20.71 -8.30 -15.86
N PHE A 111 -19.54 -7.74 -15.52
CA PHE A 111 -19.10 -6.47 -16.08
C PHE A 111 -18.78 -6.60 -17.57
N GLU A 112 -18.29 -7.73 -18.05
CA GLU A 112 -18.05 -7.95 -19.48
C GLU A 112 -19.35 -8.30 -20.21
N ASP A 113 -20.08 -9.30 -19.71
CA ASP A 113 -21.38 -9.72 -20.24
C ASP A 113 -22.38 -9.98 -19.10
N GLN A 114 -23.45 -9.19 -19.07
CA GLN A 114 -24.48 -9.30 -18.05
C GLN A 114 -25.31 -10.59 -18.18
N LYS A 115 -25.38 -11.15 -19.40
CA LYS A 115 -26.16 -12.36 -19.69
C LYS A 115 -25.36 -13.63 -19.43
N ALA A 116 -24.06 -13.52 -19.13
CA ALA A 116 -23.19 -14.67 -18.87
C ALA A 116 -23.73 -15.55 -17.75
N THR A 117 -23.96 -16.84 -18.02
CA THR A 117 -24.55 -17.78 -17.06
C THR A 117 -23.53 -18.40 -16.12
N CYS A 118 -22.24 -18.34 -16.47
CA CYS A 118 -21.14 -18.88 -15.69
C CYS A 118 -19.90 -18.00 -15.73
N VAL A 119 -19.04 -18.14 -14.72
CA VAL A 119 -17.69 -17.59 -14.67
C VAL A 119 -16.77 -18.53 -15.43
N SER A 120 -16.14 -18.00 -16.48
CA SER A 120 -15.18 -18.77 -17.24
C SER A 120 -13.81 -18.85 -16.57
N ARG A 121 -13.02 -19.84 -16.96
CA ARG A 121 -11.62 -19.97 -16.50
C ARG A 121 -10.82 -18.68 -16.66
N ARG A 122 -10.98 -17.98 -17.79
CA ARG A 122 -10.29 -16.70 -18.05
C ARG A 122 -10.58 -15.67 -16.96
N HIS A 123 -11.84 -15.50 -16.57
CA HIS A 123 -12.23 -14.55 -15.54
C HIS A 123 -11.70 -14.95 -14.16
N MET A 124 -11.73 -16.24 -13.85
CA MET A 124 -11.18 -16.77 -12.60
C MET A 124 -9.67 -16.52 -12.51
N SER A 125 -8.91 -16.84 -13.57
CA SER A 125 -7.47 -16.60 -13.62
C SER A 125 -7.10 -15.12 -13.42
N ILE A 126 -7.83 -14.20 -14.06
CA ILE A 126 -7.64 -12.75 -13.87
C ILE A 126 -7.92 -12.37 -12.40
N ALA A 127 -8.99 -12.91 -11.82
CA ALA A 127 -9.38 -12.60 -10.44
C ALA A 127 -8.39 -13.16 -9.41
N ILE A 128 -7.84 -14.36 -9.63
CA ILE A 128 -6.77 -14.93 -8.81
C ILE A 128 -5.54 -14.04 -8.86
N ASN A 129 -5.13 -13.58 -10.04
CA ASN A 129 -4.00 -12.67 -10.20
C ASN A 129 -4.20 -11.35 -9.44
N LEU A 130 -5.40 -10.76 -9.52
CA LEU A 130 -5.75 -9.55 -8.75
C LEU A 130 -5.75 -9.82 -7.24
N THR A 131 -6.28 -10.95 -6.81
CA THR A 131 -6.34 -11.33 -5.40
C THR A 131 -4.94 -11.56 -4.81
N ASN A 132 -4.06 -12.22 -5.57
CA ASN A 132 -2.65 -12.36 -5.21
C ASN A 132 -1.98 -11.00 -5.02
N PHE A 133 -2.20 -10.07 -5.95
CA PHE A 133 -1.71 -8.71 -5.78
C PHE A 133 -2.21 -8.07 -4.48
N TYR A 134 -3.50 -8.19 -4.15
CA TYR A 134 -4.05 -7.63 -2.91
C TYR A 134 -3.55 -8.32 -1.64
N LEU A 135 -3.29 -9.63 -1.67
CA LEU A 135 -2.66 -10.35 -0.55
C LEU A 135 -1.24 -9.86 -0.29
N GLU A 136 -0.45 -9.70 -1.35
CA GLU A 136 0.90 -9.14 -1.24
C GLU A 136 0.87 -7.70 -0.71
N GLU A 137 -0.11 -6.91 -1.14
CA GLU A 137 -0.28 -5.56 -0.61
C GLU A 137 -0.72 -5.56 0.86
N ALA A 138 -1.58 -6.49 1.29
CA ALA A 138 -1.94 -6.64 2.69
C ALA A 138 -0.71 -7.00 3.54
N LEU A 139 0.11 -7.95 3.08
CA LEU A 139 1.36 -8.33 3.74
C LEU A 139 2.33 -7.14 3.83
N ARG A 140 2.47 -6.38 2.74
CA ARG A 140 3.32 -5.17 2.70
C ARG A 140 2.84 -4.10 3.67
N VAL A 141 1.53 -3.82 3.70
CA VAL A 141 0.93 -2.83 4.61
C VAL A 141 1.09 -3.28 6.05
N PHE A 142 0.89 -4.56 6.34
CA PHE A 142 1.09 -5.13 7.66
C PHE A 142 2.55 -4.99 8.10
N ALA A 143 3.51 -5.42 7.27
CA ALA A 143 4.94 -5.30 7.56
C ALA A 143 5.40 -3.84 7.77
N ALA A 144 4.84 -2.90 7.01
CA ALA A 144 5.09 -1.46 7.21
C ALA A 144 4.46 -0.92 8.51
N GLY A 145 3.36 -1.52 8.97
CA GLY A 145 2.70 -1.23 10.24
C GLY A 145 3.40 -1.86 11.45
N THR A 146 4.18 -2.92 11.26
CA THR A 146 4.89 -3.64 12.34
C THR A 146 6.02 -2.82 12.96
N VAL A 147 6.66 -1.90 12.22
CA VAL A 147 7.70 -1.03 12.77
C VAL A 147 7.03 0.11 13.55
N PRO A 148 7.20 0.20 14.89
CA PRO A 148 6.58 1.27 15.67
C PRO A 148 6.96 2.63 15.12
N LYS A 149 5.99 3.56 15.04
CA LYS A 149 6.21 4.92 14.50
C LYS A 149 7.44 5.62 15.09
N HIS A 150 7.75 5.39 16.36
CA HIS A 150 8.94 5.95 17.00
C HIS A 150 10.26 5.41 16.45
N MET A 151 10.33 4.15 16.03
CA MET A 151 11.52 3.58 15.38
C MET A 151 11.69 4.13 13.96
N GLN A 152 10.61 4.28 13.19
CA GLN A 152 10.67 4.89 11.86
C GLN A 152 11.17 6.34 11.92
N GLU A 153 10.68 7.10 12.89
CA GLU A 153 11.10 8.48 13.11
C GLU A 153 12.54 8.58 13.64
N ALA A 154 12.97 7.64 14.48
CA ALA A 154 14.36 7.55 14.94
C ALA A 154 15.30 7.27 13.76
N GLU A 155 14.94 6.32 12.88
CA GLU A 155 15.74 6.02 11.69
C GLU A 155 15.79 7.21 10.72
N ARG A 156 14.67 7.90 10.53
CA ARG A 156 14.64 9.13 9.71
C ARG A 156 15.55 10.22 10.29
N LEU A 157 15.57 10.37 11.62
CA LEU A 157 16.49 11.31 12.28
C LEU A 157 17.94 10.87 12.11
N ARG A 158 18.23 9.57 12.25
CA ARG A 158 19.58 9.01 12.08
C ARG A 158 20.12 9.26 10.67
N VAL A 159 19.33 8.95 9.65
CA VAL A 159 19.67 9.19 8.24
C VAL A 159 19.93 10.67 7.99
N TRP A 160 19.09 11.56 8.52
CA TRP A 160 19.33 13.00 8.41
C TRP A 160 20.62 13.46 9.11
N LEU A 161 20.90 12.95 10.31
CA LEU A 161 22.16 13.23 11.03
C LEU A 161 23.40 12.71 10.29
N ARG A 162 23.26 11.59 9.56
CA ARG A 162 24.34 11.02 8.77
C ARG A 162 24.58 11.79 7.48
N ASP A 163 23.51 12.14 6.75
CA ASP A 163 23.59 12.60 5.37
C ASP A 163 23.55 14.12 5.23
N MET A 164 22.90 14.83 6.17
CA MET A 164 22.60 16.27 6.05
C MET A 164 23.17 17.11 7.20
N TRP A 165 23.50 16.51 8.34
CA TRP A 165 24.18 17.21 9.42
C TRP A 165 25.69 17.16 9.17
N GLU A 166 26.37 18.30 9.25
CA GLU A 166 27.80 18.40 8.93
C GLU A 166 28.69 18.45 10.18
N GLU A 167 28.14 18.92 11.30
CA GLU A 167 28.90 19.10 12.54
C GLU A 167 29.07 17.77 13.31
N GLU A 168 30.13 17.65 14.11
CA GLU A 168 30.37 16.48 14.96
C GLU A 168 29.36 16.37 16.11
N PHE A 169 28.90 17.53 16.60
CA PHE A 169 28.01 17.62 17.75
C PHE A 169 26.62 18.09 17.34
N VAL A 170 25.61 17.60 18.04
CA VAL A 170 24.22 17.97 17.84
C VAL A 170 23.49 18.08 19.18
N ASP A 171 22.50 18.96 19.26
CA ASP A 171 21.60 19.04 20.40
C ASP A 171 20.13 19.08 19.96
N VAL A 172 19.24 18.95 20.93
CA VAL A 172 17.80 18.94 20.71
C VAL A 172 17.31 20.21 20.01
N SER A 173 17.91 21.36 20.33
CA SER A 173 17.51 22.66 19.78
C SER A 173 17.88 22.76 18.31
N ALA A 174 19.07 22.31 17.94
CA ALA A 174 19.55 22.31 16.57
C ALA A 174 18.69 21.42 15.66
N VAL A 175 18.33 20.22 16.13
CA VAL A 175 17.43 19.32 15.39
C VAL A 175 16.01 19.88 15.31
N ALA A 176 15.48 20.47 16.38
CA ALA A 176 14.16 21.08 16.34
C ALA A 176 14.09 22.23 15.32
N GLN A 177 15.19 22.97 15.13
CA GLN A 177 15.26 24.11 14.22
C GLN A 177 15.55 23.72 12.76
N ARG A 178 16.48 22.79 12.54
CA ARG A 178 17.01 22.47 11.19
C ARG A 178 16.63 21.08 10.69
N GLY A 179 16.11 20.23 11.57
CA GLY A 179 15.76 18.86 11.26
C GLY A 179 14.51 18.73 10.38
N PRO A 180 14.19 17.49 9.96
CA PRO A 180 13.03 17.19 9.13
C PRO A 180 11.73 17.73 9.75
N ASN A 181 10.81 18.24 8.91
CA ASN A 181 9.57 18.90 9.37
C ASN A 181 8.76 18.08 10.38
N ALA A 182 8.71 16.75 10.23
CA ALA A 182 7.98 15.85 11.13
C ALA A 182 8.58 15.77 12.54
N LEU A 183 9.81 16.28 12.76
CA LEU A 183 10.60 16.11 13.97
C LEU A 183 10.88 17.43 14.70
N ARG A 184 10.21 18.53 14.37
CA ARG A 184 10.52 19.87 14.92
C ARG A 184 10.05 20.11 16.36
N SER A 185 9.31 19.18 16.97
CA SER A 185 8.93 19.27 18.38
C SER A 185 10.10 18.90 19.28
N ALA A 186 10.52 19.80 20.17
CA ALA A 186 11.63 19.57 21.09
C ALA A 186 11.42 18.34 21.97
N ASP A 187 10.19 18.06 22.41
CA ASP A 187 9.89 16.87 23.20
C ASP A 187 9.94 15.60 22.37
N ARG A 188 9.53 15.67 21.11
CA ARG A 188 9.68 14.53 20.20
C ARG A 188 11.15 14.23 19.90
N VAL A 189 11.96 15.25 19.66
CA VAL A 189 13.42 15.10 19.46
C VAL A 189 14.08 14.47 20.68
N LYS A 190 13.70 14.85 21.91
CA LYS A 190 14.24 14.23 23.14
C LYS A 190 13.95 12.73 23.18
N GLN A 191 12.72 12.32 22.84
CA GLN A 191 12.34 10.91 22.79
C GLN A 191 13.16 10.14 21.74
N LEU A 192 13.33 10.70 20.54
CA LEU A 192 14.13 10.06 19.49
C LEU A 192 15.62 10.03 19.83
N PHE A 193 16.15 11.05 20.50
CA PHE A 193 17.52 11.04 21.03
C PHE A 193 17.70 9.92 22.05
N ALA A 194 16.70 9.60 22.87
CA ALA A 194 16.77 8.46 23.79
C ALA A 194 16.99 7.15 23.04
N VAL A 195 16.20 6.90 22.00
CA VAL A 195 16.32 5.74 21.11
C VAL A 195 17.70 5.72 20.43
N LEU A 196 18.13 6.82 19.80
CA LEU A 196 19.42 6.86 19.10
C LEU A 196 20.62 6.66 20.03
N LYS A 197 20.53 7.07 21.30
CA LYS A 197 21.58 6.78 22.30
C LYS A 197 21.60 5.32 22.69
N GLU A 198 20.43 4.73 22.91
CA GLU A 198 20.29 3.31 23.28
C GLU A 198 20.92 2.41 22.21
N TYR A 199 20.70 2.73 20.93
CA TYR A 199 21.29 2.01 19.80
C TYR A 199 22.69 2.52 19.39
N GLY A 200 23.31 3.42 20.17
CA GLY A 200 24.71 3.84 19.97
C GLY A 200 24.99 4.85 18.85
N TRP A 201 23.95 5.40 18.21
CA TRP A 201 24.05 6.41 17.15
C TRP A 201 24.32 7.83 17.68
N LEU A 202 24.03 8.08 18.96
CA LEU A 202 24.37 9.32 19.65
C LEU A 202 25.12 9.02 20.95
N ARG A 203 26.25 9.69 21.17
CA ARG A 203 27.03 9.57 22.41
C ARG A 203 26.93 10.85 23.21
N LYS A 204 26.62 10.74 24.50
CA LYS A 204 26.65 11.90 25.40
C LYS A 204 28.10 12.33 25.61
N VAL A 205 28.36 13.63 25.50
CA VAL A 205 29.70 14.21 25.70
C VAL A 205 29.71 15.19 26.86
N GLU A 206 30.85 15.30 27.52
CA GLU A 206 31.07 16.26 28.60
C GLU A 206 31.55 17.60 28.07
N GLY A 207 31.41 18.65 28.88
CA GLY A 207 31.83 20.01 28.53
C GLY A 207 30.81 20.76 27.67
N SER A 208 31.26 21.91 27.16
CA SER A 208 30.45 22.75 26.28
C SER A 208 31.00 22.68 24.87
N HIS A 209 30.15 22.37 23.90
CA HIS A 209 30.50 22.27 22.49
C HIS A 209 29.83 23.37 21.69
N ILE A 210 30.45 23.78 20.58
CA ILE A 210 29.83 24.73 19.66
C ILE A 210 28.98 23.94 18.68
N ILE A 211 27.70 24.30 18.60
CA ILE A 211 26.74 23.74 17.66
C ILE A 211 26.13 24.91 16.90
N SER A 212 26.36 24.98 15.60
CA SER A 212 25.81 26.01 14.73
C SER A 212 26.09 27.44 15.22
N GLY A 213 27.32 27.68 15.71
CA GLY A 213 27.76 28.97 16.25
C GLY A 213 27.30 29.27 17.70
N ARG A 214 26.51 28.38 18.32
CA ARG A 214 26.04 28.53 19.70
C ARG A 214 26.75 27.54 20.63
N LYS A 215 27.16 28.00 21.81
CA LYS A 215 27.67 27.13 22.88
C LYS A 215 26.53 26.31 23.51
N SER A 216 26.68 24.99 23.55
CA SER A 216 25.72 24.06 24.15
C SER A 216 26.38 23.14 25.18
N ARG A 217 25.79 23.03 26.36
CA ARG A 217 26.18 22.09 27.44
C ARG A 217 25.45 20.74 27.37
N ARG A 218 24.55 20.58 26.39
CA ARG A 218 23.69 19.40 26.24
C ARG A 218 23.91 18.73 24.87
N ALA A 219 25.15 18.81 24.39
CA ALA A 219 25.57 18.26 23.13
C ALA A 219 25.68 16.73 23.17
N TYR A 220 25.44 16.11 22.02
CA TYR A 220 25.70 14.71 21.75
C TYR A 220 26.61 14.62 20.54
N GLN A 221 27.58 13.72 20.56
CA GLN A 221 28.39 13.39 19.39
C GLN A 221 27.59 12.48 18.48
N VAL A 222 27.57 12.80 17.18
CA VAL A 222 26.94 11.99 16.15
C VAL A 222 27.89 10.86 15.77
N VAL A 223 27.46 9.60 15.95
CA VAL A 223 28.25 8.43 15.55
C VAL A 223 27.84 8.06 14.11
N ARG A 224 28.76 8.26 13.16
CA ARG A 224 28.56 7.88 11.76
C ARG A 224 29.16 6.49 11.55
N GLY A 225 28.29 5.49 11.53
CA GLY A 225 28.58 4.12 11.10
C GLY A 225 27.95 3.82 9.76
#